data_AF-D1QU44-F1
#
_entry.id   AF-D1QU44-F1
#
_cell.length_a   1.000
_cell.length_b   1.000
_cell.length_c   1.000
_cell.angle_alpha   90.00
_cell.angle_beta   90.00
_cell.angle_gamma   90.00
#
_symmetry.space_group_name_H-M   'P 1'
#
loop_
_entity.id
_entity.type
_entity.pdbx_description
1 polymer ?
#
loop_
_entity_poly.entity_id
_entity_poly.type
_entity_poly.pdbx_seq_one_letter_code
_entity_poly.pdbx_strand_id
1 'polypeptide(L)'
;MQMNKRIKNILRCYAAGMGIKETASTFHTSRNTVRKYVRLFLSSRKSIDQLLSLSEEQLHEMFGGTESRVGSLLPKGLNWRLCFPDMYPA
;
A
#
# COMPACT_ATOMS: atom_id res chain seq x y z
N MET A 1 -5.05 -7.92 16.07
CA MET A 1 -5.57 -7.72 14.69
C MET A 1 -4.52 -8.17 13.67
N GLN A 2 -4.73 -9.29 12.95
CA GLN A 2 -3.70 -9.86 12.05
C GLN A 2 -3.41 -9.02 10.78
N MET A 3 -4.33 -8.13 10.39
CA MET A 3 -4.22 -7.33 9.17
C MET A 3 -3.07 -6.31 9.22
N ASN A 4 -2.80 -5.71 10.39
CA ASN A 4 -1.77 -4.68 10.56
C ASN A 4 -0.36 -5.21 10.35
N LYS A 5 -0.08 -6.42 10.84
CA LYS A 5 1.23 -7.10 10.63
C LYS A 5 1.46 -7.40 9.15
N ARG A 6 0.42 -7.80 8.42
CA ARG A 6 0.50 -8.05 6.97
C ARG A 6 0.79 -6.77 6.19
N ILE A 7 0.17 -5.64 6.55
CA ILE A 7 0.43 -4.33 5.93
C ILE A 7 1.89 -3.91 6.11
N LYS A 8 2.43 -4.02 7.33
CA LYS A 8 3.85 -3.71 7.62
C LYS A 8 4.80 -4.54 6.76
N ASN A 9 4.52 -5.83 6.60
CA ASN A 9 5.36 -6.72 5.80
C ASN A 9 5.25 -6.43 4.29
N ILE A 10 4.04 -6.16 3.78
CA ILE A 10 3.82 -5.74 2.38
C ILE A 10 4.64 -4.48 2.05
N LEU A 11 4.63 -3.49 2.95
CA LEU A 11 5.33 -2.23 2.73
C LEU A 11 6.85 -2.37 2.88
N ARG A 12 7.33 -3.23 3.79
CA ARG A 12 8.77 -3.60 3.85
C ARG A 12 9.25 -4.22 2.56
N CYS A 13 8.47 -5.16 2.04
CA CYS A 13 8.72 -5.84 0.78
C CYS A 13 8.75 -4.89 -0.41
N TYR A 14 7.82 -3.94 -0.45
CA TYR A 14 7.82 -2.87 -1.44
C TYR A 14 9.05 -1.96 -1.32
N ALA A 15 9.41 -1.55 -0.11
CA ALA A 15 10.61 -0.74 0.15
C ALA A 15 11.92 -1.48 -0.18
N ALA A 16 11.91 -2.81 -0.10
CA ALA A 16 13.01 -3.68 -0.55
C ALA A 16 13.07 -3.85 -2.08
N GLY A 17 12.16 -3.23 -2.84
CA GLY A 17 12.13 -3.27 -4.30
C GLY A 17 11.25 -4.35 -4.90
N MET A 18 10.47 -5.11 -4.11
CA MET A 18 9.55 -6.11 -4.69
C MET A 18 8.33 -5.44 -5.33
N GLY A 19 7.99 -5.93 -6.53
CA GLY A 19 6.84 -5.45 -7.26
C GLY A 19 5.50 -5.79 -6.59
N ILE A 20 4.44 -5.11 -7.03
CA ILE A 20 3.08 -5.37 -6.52
C ILE A 20 2.59 -6.78 -6.86
N LYS A 21 2.99 -7.33 -8.01
CA LYS A 21 2.66 -8.72 -8.40
C LYS A 21 3.30 -9.72 -7.45
N GLU A 22 4.59 -9.58 -7.18
CA GLU A 22 5.35 -10.50 -6.32
C GLU A 22 4.86 -10.41 -4.89
N THR A 23 4.73 -9.20 -4.35
CA THR A 23 4.20 -8.96 -3.00
C THR A 23 2.78 -9.51 -2.84
N ALA A 24 1.91 -9.32 -3.82
CA ALA A 24 0.56 -9.90 -3.81
C ALA A 24 0.60 -11.44 -3.75
N SER A 25 1.50 -12.06 -4.51
CA SER A 25 1.69 -13.51 -4.56
C SER A 25 2.21 -14.05 -3.22
N THR A 26 3.25 -13.42 -2.65
CA THR A 26 3.88 -13.84 -1.40
C THR A 26 2.95 -13.71 -0.19
N PHE A 27 2.11 -12.68 -0.14
CA PHE A 27 1.22 -12.42 1.01
C PHE A 27 -0.21 -12.93 0.82
N HIS A 28 -0.49 -13.65 -0.27
CA HIS A 28 -1.83 -14.11 -0.66
C HIS A 28 -2.87 -12.98 -0.57
N THR A 29 -2.49 -11.79 -1.04
CA THR A 29 -3.29 -10.57 -0.94
C THR A 29 -3.56 -10.05 -2.34
N SER A 30 -4.74 -9.48 -2.57
CA SER A 30 -5.07 -8.96 -3.89
C SER A 30 -4.12 -7.83 -4.31
N ARG A 31 -3.78 -7.77 -5.60
CA ARG A 31 -2.97 -6.68 -6.19
C ARG A 31 -3.59 -5.30 -5.94
N ASN A 32 -4.92 -5.22 -5.86
CA ASN A 32 -5.64 -3.98 -5.58
C ASN A 32 -5.43 -3.52 -4.14
N THR A 33 -5.42 -4.46 -3.18
CA THR A 33 -5.16 -4.19 -1.77
C THR A 33 -3.72 -3.73 -1.55
N VAL A 34 -2.74 -4.41 -2.16
CA VAL A 34 -1.33 -3.98 -2.11
C VAL A 34 -1.20 -2.57 -2.71
N ARG A 35 -1.79 -2.31 -3.88
CA ARG A 35 -1.78 -0.99 -4.51
C ARG A 35 -2.42 0.08 -3.64
N LYS A 36 -3.52 -0.24 -2.95
CA LYS A 36 -4.20 0.65 -2.01
C LYS A 36 -3.32 1.01 -0.82
N TYR A 37 -2.62 0.03 -0.24
CA TYR A 37 -1.70 0.26 0.88
C TYR A 37 -0.48 1.08 0.47
N VAL A 38 0.13 0.76 -0.68
CA VAL A 38 1.25 1.56 -1.21
C VAL A 38 0.83 3.00 -1.48
N ARG A 39 -0.38 3.24 -2.02
CA ARG A 39 -0.91 4.60 -2.19
C ARG A 39 -1.05 5.35 -0.86
N LEU A 40 -1.67 4.74 0.14
CA LEU A 40 -1.83 5.36 1.47
C LEU A 40 -0.48 5.67 2.11
N PHE A 41 0.49 4.77 1.95
CA PHE A 41 1.87 4.99 2.39
C PHE A 41 2.48 6.23 1.72
N LEU A 42 2.42 6.32 0.39
CA LEU A 42 2.96 7.45 -0.38
C LEU A 42 2.23 8.77 -0.08
N SER A 43 0.90 8.74 0.05
CA SER A 43 0.09 9.90 0.44
C SER A 43 0.44 10.41 1.84
N SER A 44 0.84 9.51 2.74
CA SER A 44 1.27 9.89 4.09
C SER A 44 2.63 10.58 4.13
N ARG A 45 3.43 10.50 3.05
CA ARG A 45 4.82 10.98 2.95
C ARG A 45 5.74 10.54 4.11
N LYS A 46 5.43 9.43 4.77
CA LYS A 46 6.26 8.86 5.84
C LYS A 46 7.30 7.92 5.26
N SER A 47 8.45 7.82 5.91
CA SER A 47 9.44 6.77 5.58
C SER A 47 8.93 5.40 6.04
N ILE A 48 9.49 4.33 5.47
CA ILE A 48 9.13 2.96 5.86
C ILE A 48 9.40 2.72 7.35
N ASP A 49 10.51 3.23 7.87
CA ASP A 49 10.92 3.07 9.26
C ASP A 49 9.95 3.77 10.24
N GLN A 50 9.52 5.00 9.88
CA GLN A 50 8.49 5.74 10.61
C GLN A 50 7.17 4.97 10.63
N LEU A 51 6.76 4.39 9.50
CA LEU A 51 5.54 3.62 9.40
C LEU A 51 5.60 2.32 10.23
N LEU A 52 6.76 1.68 10.28
CA LEU A 52 6.98 0.49 11.10
C LEU A 52 6.94 0.80 12.60
N SER A 53 7.38 2.00 12.96
CA SER A 53 7.32 2.56 14.31
C SER A 53 5.91 2.99 14.74
N LEU A 54 4.95 3.10 13.81
CA LEU A 54 3.57 3.41 14.15
C LEU A 54 2.89 2.29 14.95
N SER A 55 2.04 2.72 15.89
CA SER A 55 1.16 1.85 16.66
C SER A 55 0.09 1.19 15.76
N GLU A 56 -0.46 0.07 16.22
CA GLU A 56 -1.51 -0.64 15.49
C GLU A 56 -2.76 0.23 15.29
N GLU A 57 -3.06 1.12 16.23
CA GLU A 57 -4.19 2.07 16.15
C GLU A 57 -3.97 3.12 15.07
N GLN A 58 -2.78 3.72 14.98
CA GLN A 58 -2.43 4.68 13.92
C GLN A 58 -2.52 4.03 12.53
N LEU A 59 -2.06 2.77 12.42
CA LEU A 59 -2.20 2.00 11.18
C LEU A 59 -3.65 1.68 10.88
N HIS A 60 -4.46 1.35 11.88
CA HIS A 60 -5.87 1.10 11.68
C HIS A 60 -6.63 2.38 11.27
N GLU A 61 -6.25 3.53 11.77
CA GLU A 61 -6.80 4.81 11.33
C GLU A 61 -6.41 5.11 9.87
N MET A 62 -5.15 4.89 9.52
CA MET A 62 -4.64 5.12 8.16
C MET A 62 -5.13 4.09 7.12
N PHE A 63 -5.27 2.81 7.50
CA PHE A 63 -5.54 1.70 6.58
C PHE A 63 -6.87 0.96 6.84
N GLY A 64 -7.42 1.05 8.05
CA GLY A 64 -8.68 0.39 8.47
C GLY A 64 -9.94 1.19 8.11
N GLY A 65 -9.85 2.52 7.99
CA GLY A 65 -10.96 3.38 7.52
C GLY A 65 -11.38 3.17 6.06
N THR A 66 -10.79 2.19 5.38
CA THR A 66 -10.86 2.05 3.94
C THR A 66 -11.77 0.92 3.44
N GLU A 67 -12.39 0.14 4.31
CA GLU A 67 -13.40 -0.87 3.93
C GLU A 67 -14.67 -0.18 3.37
N SER A 68 -14.95 1.07 3.74
CA SER A 68 -16.23 1.72 3.40
C SER A 68 -16.22 2.66 2.18
N ARG A 69 -15.06 3.02 1.60
CA ARG A 69 -15.00 4.02 0.51
C ARG A 69 -13.88 3.77 -0.52
N VAL A 70 -13.95 2.65 -1.23
CA VAL A 70 -13.07 2.37 -2.39
C VAL A 70 -13.48 3.17 -3.65
N GLY A 71 -14.38 4.16 -3.53
CA GLY A 71 -14.93 4.90 -4.66
C GLY A 71 -14.18 6.17 -5.12
N SER A 72 -13.40 6.84 -4.26
CA SER A 72 -13.18 8.30 -4.50
C SER A 72 -11.79 8.87 -4.25
N LEU A 73 -10.75 8.05 -4.00
CA LEU A 73 -9.40 8.56 -3.69
C LEU A 73 -8.47 8.75 -4.91
N LEU A 74 -8.98 8.71 -6.14
CA LEU A 74 -8.24 9.17 -7.31
C LEU A 74 -9.12 10.13 -8.14
N PRO A 75 -8.55 11.22 -8.67
CA PRO A 75 -9.16 11.95 -9.77
C PRO A 75 -9.47 10.95 -10.89
N LYS A 76 -10.71 10.97 -11.39
CA LYS A 76 -11.12 10.16 -12.55
C LYS A 76 -10.22 10.54 -13.73
N GLY A 77 -9.24 9.70 -14.10
CA GLY A 77 -8.40 9.91 -15.28
C GLY A 77 -6.89 9.79 -15.11
N LEU A 78 -6.34 9.63 -13.89
CA LEU A 78 -4.88 9.52 -13.74
C LEU A 78 -4.36 8.12 -14.14
N ASN A 79 -3.57 8.07 -15.22
CA ASN A 79 -2.92 6.85 -15.67
C ASN A 79 -1.80 6.46 -14.70
N TRP A 80 -2.03 5.38 -13.96
CA TRP A 80 -1.13 4.82 -12.96
C TRP A 80 0.27 4.47 -13.51
N ARG A 81 0.42 4.25 -14.83
CA ARG A 81 1.73 4.01 -15.47
C ARG A 81 2.63 5.24 -15.41
N LEU A 82 2.06 6.43 -15.50
CA LEU A 82 2.81 7.68 -15.55
C LEU A 82 3.36 8.08 -14.18
N CYS A 83 2.63 7.79 -13.11
CA CYS A 83 3.07 8.09 -11.75
C CYS A 83 4.07 7.07 -11.20
N PHE A 84 4.10 5.85 -11.75
CA PHE A 84 4.98 4.76 -11.30
C PHE A 84 5.44 3.91 -12.49
N PRO A 85 6.31 4.46 -13.36
CA PRO A 85 6.80 3.76 -14.55
C PRO A 85 7.59 2.49 -14.19
N ASP A 86 8.32 2.51 -13.08
CA ASP A 86 9.07 1.37 -12.55
C ASP A 86 8.16 0.19 -12.12
N MET A 87 6.89 0.49 -11.81
CA MET A 87 5.94 -0.51 -11.32
C MET A 87 5.28 -1.32 -12.46
N TYR A 88 5.48 -0.89 -13.71
CA TYR A 88 4.97 -1.54 -14.91
C TYR A 88 5.99 -1.45 -16.04
N PRO A 89 7.07 -2.26 -15.99
CA PRO A 89 7.93 -2.42 -17.14
C PRO A 89 7.11 -2.89 -18.35
N ALA A 90 7.45 -2.35 -19.52
CA ALA A 90 6.74 -2.52 -20.78
C ALA A 90 6.64 -4.00 -21.21
#